data_AF-A0A9W8JB94-F1
#
_entry.id   AF-A0A9W8JB94-F1
#
_cell.length_a   1.000
_cell.length_b   1.000
_cell.length_c   1.000
_cell.angle_alpha   90.00
_cell.angle_beta   90.00
_cell.angle_gamma   90.00
#
_symmetry.space_group_name_H-M   'P 1'
#
loop_
_entity.id
_entity.type
_entity.pdbx_description
1 polymer ?
#
loop_
_entity_poly.entity_id
_entity_poly.type
_entity_poly.pdbx_seq_one_letter_code
_entity_poly.pdbx_strand_id
1 'polypeptide(L)'
;MRRYAAAFVEAVKIVKSMKKIEYARVRDIIGYNHLFVNQSGFFPVRFSDIPDSAKDDLKARSQAAALASLGQSRASNPGEVSTWRLLCSLGSHDLSAMRELLGPPKGVLGAGRHGSWITALFDYGDFVTTYETGHDSVGSFDAHLEVYGDGKRVRVDYDTPYVKGLPITLTIAENDASGAYVERVIRPTYEDCYTLQYQALHDAIFGKGPVKCTPEDAAQELRTIGLVMDAITPP
;
A
#
# COMPACT_ATOMS: atom_id res chain seq x y z
N MET A 1 0.40 -1.70 8.46
CA MET A 1 0.36 -0.36 9.10
C MET A 1 -0.61 0.62 8.44
N ARG A 2 -0.57 0.90 7.11
CA ARG A 2 -1.40 1.94 6.47
C ARG A 2 -2.89 1.90 6.86
N ARG A 3 -3.47 0.70 6.89
CA ARG A 3 -4.86 0.42 7.31
C ARG A 3 -5.22 0.79 8.76
N TYR A 4 -4.24 1.06 9.60
CA TYR A 4 -4.42 1.49 11.00
C TYR A 4 -4.21 2.99 11.19
N ALA A 5 -3.75 3.71 10.17
CA ALA A 5 -3.62 5.16 10.25
C ALA A 5 -4.98 5.80 10.54
N ALA A 6 -5.06 6.67 11.54
CA ALA A 6 -6.33 7.31 11.93
C ALA A 6 -6.98 8.07 10.75
N ALA A 7 -6.18 8.78 9.96
CA ALA A 7 -6.64 9.45 8.74
C ALA A 7 -7.26 8.48 7.72
N PHE A 8 -6.65 7.31 7.54
CA PHE A 8 -7.17 6.26 6.66
C PHE A 8 -8.48 5.67 7.18
N VAL A 9 -8.58 5.41 8.48
CA VAL A 9 -9.81 4.87 9.10
C VAL A 9 -10.98 5.84 8.92
N GLU A 10 -10.76 7.15 9.06
CA GLU A 10 -11.79 8.15 8.77
C GLU A 10 -12.14 8.21 7.28
N ALA A 11 -11.14 8.13 6.38
CA ALA A 11 -11.38 8.07 4.94
C ALA A 11 -12.26 6.87 4.54
N VAL A 12 -12.02 5.69 5.13
CA VAL A 12 -12.84 4.48 4.90
C VAL A 12 -14.29 4.72 5.27
N LYS A 13 -14.58 5.42 6.39
CA LYS A 13 -15.97 5.75 6.77
C LYS A 13 -16.64 6.64 5.74
N ILE A 14 -15.93 7.68 5.29
CA ILE A 14 -16.46 8.63 4.30
C ILE A 14 -16.71 7.94 2.97
N VAL A 15 -15.71 7.22 2.44
CA VAL A 15 -15.82 6.54 1.14
C VAL A 15 -16.92 5.48 1.15
N LYS A 16 -17.07 4.71 2.24
CA LYS A 16 -18.17 3.74 2.37
C LYS A 16 -19.56 4.38 2.49
N SER A 17 -19.64 5.66 2.81
CA SER A 17 -20.89 6.42 2.84
C SER A 17 -21.22 7.11 1.50
N MET A 18 -20.27 7.16 0.57
CA MET A 18 -20.51 7.72 -0.77
C MET A 18 -21.52 6.85 -1.52
N LYS A 19 -22.45 7.51 -2.21
CA LYS A 19 -23.45 6.82 -3.04
C LYS A 19 -22.84 6.20 -4.30
N LYS A 20 -21.75 6.79 -4.78
CA LYS A 20 -21.05 6.40 -6.00
C LYS A 20 -19.59 6.82 -5.93
N ILE A 21 -18.72 5.95 -6.44
CA ILE A 21 -17.33 6.27 -6.78
C ILE A 21 -17.26 6.37 -8.30
N GLU A 22 -16.71 7.46 -8.85
CA GLU A 22 -16.46 7.56 -10.29
C GLU A 22 -15.02 7.23 -10.66
N TYR A 23 -14.07 7.42 -9.74
CA TYR A 23 -12.65 7.17 -9.98
C TYR A 23 -11.89 7.01 -8.67
N ALA A 24 -10.83 6.21 -8.70
CA ALA A 24 -9.84 6.20 -7.62
C ALA A 24 -8.42 6.09 -8.18
N ARG A 25 -7.46 6.52 -7.37
CA ARG A 25 -6.03 6.34 -7.66
C ARG A 25 -5.29 5.93 -6.41
N VAL A 26 -4.28 5.10 -6.61
CA VAL A 26 -3.39 4.58 -5.59
C VAL A 26 -1.98 4.77 -6.10
N ARG A 27 -1.16 5.47 -5.33
CA ARG A 27 0.21 5.82 -5.74
C ARG A 27 1.17 5.52 -4.61
N ASP A 28 2.34 4.98 -4.97
CA ASP A 28 3.44 4.71 -4.06
C ASP A 28 4.78 4.81 -4.81
N ILE A 29 5.15 6.04 -5.16
CA ILE A 29 6.43 6.37 -5.79
C ILE A 29 7.29 7.03 -4.74
N ILE A 30 8.30 6.31 -4.27
CA ILE A 30 9.05 6.68 -3.08
C ILE A 30 10.55 6.78 -3.34
N GLY A 31 11.17 7.77 -2.73
CA GLY A 31 12.62 7.90 -2.68
C GLY A 31 13.28 6.73 -1.97
N TYR A 32 14.53 6.44 -2.33
CA TYR A 32 15.31 5.45 -1.60
C TYR A 32 15.42 5.77 -0.09
N ASN A 33 15.23 4.75 0.75
CA ASN A 33 15.20 4.87 2.22
C ASN A 33 16.35 5.70 2.81
N HIS A 34 17.56 5.57 2.27
CA HIS A 34 18.75 6.27 2.79
C HIS A 34 18.64 7.80 2.72
N LEU A 35 17.83 8.34 1.81
CA LEU A 35 17.57 9.77 1.69
C LEU A 35 16.85 10.32 2.92
N PHE A 36 16.01 9.51 3.56
CA PHE A 36 15.28 9.85 4.78
C PHE A 36 16.03 9.40 6.04
N VAL A 37 16.45 8.14 6.08
CA VAL A 37 17.04 7.51 7.26
C VAL A 37 18.28 8.26 7.75
N ASN A 38 19.18 8.66 6.85
CA ASN A 38 20.43 9.34 7.21
C ASN A 38 20.20 10.73 7.82
N GLN A 39 18.99 11.29 7.66
CA GLN A 39 18.60 12.63 8.11
C GLN A 39 17.47 12.59 9.15
N SER A 40 17.06 11.39 9.57
CA SER A 40 15.86 11.17 10.40
C SER A 40 16.01 11.54 11.87
N GLY A 41 17.23 11.87 12.31
CA GLY A 41 17.56 12.01 13.73
C GLY A 41 17.63 10.67 14.49
N PHE A 42 17.47 9.53 13.79
CA PHE A 42 17.78 8.20 14.31
C PHE A 42 19.20 7.77 13.91
N PHE A 43 19.79 6.90 14.73
CA PHE A 43 21.13 6.35 14.53
C PHE A 43 21.08 4.83 14.32
N PRO A 44 20.46 4.33 13.22
CA PRO A 44 20.34 2.91 12.99
C PRO A 44 21.70 2.28 12.71
N VAL A 45 21.96 1.13 13.34
CA VAL A 45 23.17 0.34 13.15
C VAL A 45 22.86 -0.83 12.22
N ARG A 46 23.79 -1.15 11.31
CA ARG A 46 23.72 -2.33 10.45
C ARG A 46 24.66 -3.40 10.99
N PHE A 47 24.16 -4.63 11.07
CA PHE A 47 24.91 -5.79 11.53
C PHE A 47 25.13 -6.77 10.37
N SER A 48 26.25 -7.50 10.40
CA SER A 48 26.63 -8.48 9.39
C SER A 48 27.03 -9.84 9.99
N ASP A 49 26.57 -10.10 11.22
CA ASP A 49 26.90 -11.24 12.07
C ASP A 49 25.92 -12.41 11.92
N ILE A 50 25.05 -12.39 10.91
CA ILE A 50 24.16 -13.52 10.61
C ILE A 50 24.98 -14.72 10.07
N PRO A 51 24.78 -15.94 10.60
CA PRO A 51 25.47 -17.14 10.11
C PRO A 51 25.17 -17.43 8.64
N ASP A 52 26.12 -18.00 7.91
CA ASP A 52 25.92 -18.37 6.50
C ASP A 52 24.77 -19.35 6.31
N SER A 53 24.56 -20.27 7.26
CA SER A 53 23.40 -21.17 7.26
C SER A 53 22.06 -20.44 7.29
N ALA A 54 21.97 -19.29 7.96
CA ALA A 54 20.76 -18.46 7.97
C ALA A 54 20.55 -17.72 6.65
N LYS A 55 21.64 -17.30 5.98
CA LYS A 55 21.57 -16.71 4.62
C LYS A 55 21.08 -17.75 3.60
N ASP A 56 21.59 -18.97 3.70
CA ASP A 56 21.19 -20.08 2.83
C ASP A 56 19.72 -20.48 3.05
N ASP A 57 19.27 -20.56 4.32
CA ASP A 57 17.86 -20.81 4.66
C ASP A 57 16.95 -19.71 4.10
N LEU A 58 17.30 -18.42 4.29
CA LEU A 58 16.55 -17.30 3.71
C LEU A 58 16.46 -17.41 2.18
N LYS A 59 17.58 -17.72 1.52
CA LYS A 59 17.62 -17.88 0.05
C LYS A 59 16.72 -19.03 -0.40
N ALA A 60 16.82 -20.19 0.24
CA ALA A 60 16.01 -21.36 -0.08
C ALA A 60 14.51 -21.09 0.10
N ARG A 61 14.11 -20.49 1.23
CA ARG A 61 12.72 -20.10 1.49
C ARG A 61 12.21 -19.07 0.49
N SER A 62 13.04 -18.08 0.14
CA SER A 62 12.68 -17.04 -0.83
C SER A 62 12.49 -17.60 -2.24
N GLN A 63 13.25 -18.64 -2.62
CA GLN A 63 13.08 -19.36 -3.88
C GLN A 63 11.82 -20.23 -3.85
N ALA A 64 11.58 -20.97 -2.76
CA ALA A 64 10.39 -21.78 -2.59
C ALA A 64 9.09 -20.94 -2.63
N ALA A 65 9.09 -19.77 -1.97
CA ALA A 65 7.96 -18.85 -1.99
C ALA A 65 7.69 -18.31 -3.41
N ALA A 66 8.73 -17.89 -4.13
CA ALA A 66 8.59 -17.43 -5.51
C ALA A 66 8.04 -18.54 -6.41
N LEU A 67 8.55 -19.77 -6.28
CA LEU A 67 8.06 -20.93 -7.03
C LEU A 67 6.58 -21.23 -6.72
N ALA A 68 6.20 -21.21 -5.44
CA ALA A 68 4.83 -21.47 -5.02
C ALA A 68 3.84 -20.38 -5.49
N SER A 69 4.26 -19.11 -5.54
CA SER A 69 3.39 -18.00 -5.95
C SER A 69 3.33 -17.78 -7.45
N LEU A 70 4.45 -17.97 -8.17
CA LEU A 70 4.57 -17.62 -9.59
C LEU A 70 4.52 -18.83 -10.53
N GLY A 71 4.66 -20.04 -10.00
CA GLY A 71 4.87 -21.25 -10.80
C GLY A 71 6.25 -21.30 -11.45
N GLN A 72 6.62 -22.47 -11.98
CA GLN A 72 7.98 -22.74 -12.47
C GLN A 72 8.41 -21.79 -13.61
N SER A 73 7.50 -21.49 -14.53
CA SER A 73 7.78 -20.64 -15.70
C SER A 73 8.25 -19.24 -15.27
N ARG A 74 7.41 -18.50 -14.54
CA ARG A 74 7.74 -17.14 -14.07
C ARG A 74 8.84 -17.15 -13.01
N ALA A 75 8.87 -18.12 -12.09
CA ALA A 75 9.89 -18.18 -11.05
C ALA A 75 11.31 -18.40 -11.61
N SER A 76 11.45 -18.97 -12.81
CA SER A 76 12.74 -19.11 -13.51
C SER A 76 13.29 -17.80 -14.08
N ASN A 77 12.45 -16.76 -14.21
CA ASN A 77 12.84 -15.45 -14.70
C ASN A 77 13.12 -14.49 -13.52
N PRO A 78 14.37 -14.06 -13.30
CA PRO A 78 14.72 -13.15 -12.20
C PRO A 78 13.95 -11.82 -12.24
N GLY A 79 13.59 -11.35 -13.44
CA GLY A 79 12.79 -10.16 -13.64
C GLY A 79 11.39 -10.30 -13.06
N GLU A 80 10.73 -11.44 -13.24
CA GLU A 80 9.38 -11.69 -12.69
C GLU A 80 9.41 -11.87 -11.17
N VAL A 81 10.42 -12.57 -10.65
CA VAL A 81 10.64 -12.70 -9.21
C VAL A 81 10.87 -11.32 -8.58
N SER A 82 11.61 -10.43 -9.25
CA SER A 82 11.84 -9.05 -8.79
C SER A 82 10.54 -8.23 -8.76
N THR A 83 9.72 -8.28 -9.82
CA THR A 83 8.40 -7.61 -9.86
C THR A 83 7.51 -8.07 -8.72
N TRP A 84 7.40 -9.40 -8.56
CA TRP A 84 6.56 -9.99 -7.53
C TRP A 84 7.03 -9.60 -6.13
N ARG A 85 8.35 -9.58 -5.88
CA ARG A 85 8.91 -9.10 -4.61
C ARG A 85 8.61 -7.62 -4.38
N LEU A 86 8.70 -6.77 -5.41
CA LEU A 86 8.38 -5.35 -5.29
C LEU A 86 6.90 -5.16 -4.89
N LEU A 87 5.99 -5.88 -5.56
CA LEU A 87 4.57 -5.86 -5.21
C LEU A 87 4.29 -6.45 -3.82
N CYS A 88 4.99 -7.51 -3.40
CA CYS A 88 4.83 -8.11 -2.06
C CYS A 88 5.45 -7.27 -0.94
N SER A 89 6.43 -6.43 -1.24
CA SER A 89 7.06 -5.53 -0.27
C SER A 89 6.33 -4.19 -0.28
N LEU A 90 6.72 -3.30 -1.20
CA LEU A 90 6.18 -1.95 -1.33
C LEU A 90 4.66 -1.97 -1.61
N GLY A 91 4.26 -2.66 -2.69
CA GLY A 91 2.87 -2.62 -3.15
C GLY A 91 1.85 -3.22 -2.18
N SER A 92 2.26 -4.14 -1.31
CA SER A 92 1.36 -4.80 -0.35
C SER A 92 0.70 -3.80 0.61
N HIS A 93 1.40 -2.72 0.93
CA HIS A 93 0.90 -1.64 1.77
C HIS A 93 -0.29 -0.94 1.10
N ASP A 94 -0.13 -0.63 -0.19
CA ASP A 94 -1.12 0.08 -0.99
C ASP A 94 -2.32 -0.79 -1.31
N LEU A 95 -2.06 -2.01 -1.79
CA LEU A 95 -3.09 -2.92 -2.27
C LEU A 95 -3.99 -3.37 -1.11
N SER A 96 -3.42 -3.58 0.08
CA SER A 96 -4.23 -3.87 1.28
C SER A 96 -5.11 -2.69 1.68
N ALA A 97 -4.59 -1.46 1.64
CA ALA A 97 -5.35 -0.25 1.95
C ALA A 97 -6.44 0.00 0.90
N MET A 98 -6.10 -0.17 -0.37
CA MET A 98 -7.03 -0.09 -1.50
C MET A 98 -8.20 -1.05 -1.30
N ARG A 99 -7.92 -2.31 -0.96
CA ARG A 99 -8.97 -3.33 -0.77
C ARG A 99 -9.90 -3.03 0.40
N GLU A 100 -9.40 -2.45 1.49
CA GLU A 100 -10.27 -2.02 2.59
C GLU A 100 -11.12 -0.80 2.22
N LEU A 101 -10.55 0.12 1.44
CA LEU A 101 -11.18 1.37 1.04
C LEU A 101 -12.25 1.18 -0.03
N LEU A 102 -11.97 0.35 -1.04
CA LEU A 102 -12.78 0.20 -2.27
C LEU A 102 -13.47 -1.17 -2.38
N GLY A 103 -13.06 -2.14 -1.58
CA GLY A 103 -13.38 -3.56 -1.80
C GLY A 103 -12.37 -4.25 -2.75
N PRO A 104 -12.54 -5.55 -3.02
CA PRO A 104 -11.67 -6.26 -3.95
C PRO A 104 -11.97 -5.83 -5.40
N PRO A 105 -10.95 -5.65 -6.27
CA PRO A 105 -11.17 -5.43 -7.69
C PRO A 105 -11.69 -6.71 -8.37
N LYS A 106 -12.46 -6.55 -9.45
CA LYS A 106 -12.94 -7.64 -10.30
C LYS A 106 -11.83 -8.22 -11.19
N GLY A 107 -10.85 -7.40 -11.54
CA GLY A 107 -9.73 -7.78 -12.38
C GLY A 107 -8.77 -6.61 -12.65
N VAL A 108 -7.88 -6.80 -13.61
CA VAL A 108 -6.96 -5.77 -14.11
C VAL A 108 -7.19 -5.63 -15.61
N LEU A 109 -7.54 -4.42 -16.05
CA LEU A 109 -7.77 -4.09 -17.47
C LEU A 109 -6.46 -4.03 -18.27
N GLY A 110 -5.38 -3.66 -17.60
CA GLY A 110 -4.05 -3.61 -18.17
C GLY A 110 -3.02 -3.24 -17.12
N ALA A 111 -1.81 -3.76 -17.28
CA ALA A 111 -0.67 -3.40 -16.45
C ALA A 111 0.61 -3.38 -17.28
N GLY A 112 1.60 -2.60 -16.83
CA GLY A 112 2.89 -2.46 -17.49
C GLY A 112 3.99 -2.28 -16.47
N ARG A 113 5.21 -2.67 -16.87
CA ARG A 113 6.41 -2.52 -16.07
C ARG A 113 7.57 -1.96 -16.90
N HIS A 114 8.33 -1.05 -16.31
CA HIS A 114 9.63 -0.63 -16.82
C HIS A 114 10.63 -0.53 -15.66
N GLY A 115 11.58 -1.47 -15.58
CA GLY A 115 12.47 -1.58 -14.43
C GLY A 115 11.68 -1.85 -13.13
N SER A 116 11.83 -0.96 -12.14
CA SER A 116 11.08 -0.98 -10.88
C SER A 116 9.77 -0.21 -10.92
N TRP A 117 9.39 0.37 -12.06
CA TRP A 117 8.15 1.14 -12.20
C TRP A 117 7.04 0.22 -12.68
N ILE A 118 5.90 0.24 -11.99
CA ILE A 118 4.72 -0.56 -12.32
C ILE A 118 3.51 0.37 -12.38
N THR A 119 2.69 0.19 -13.41
CA THR A 119 1.37 0.82 -13.53
C THR A 119 0.33 -0.26 -13.78
N ALA A 120 -0.83 -0.17 -13.13
CA ALA A 120 -1.97 -1.06 -13.37
C ALA A 120 -3.30 -0.32 -13.35
N LEU A 121 -4.28 -0.84 -14.09
CA LEU A 121 -5.67 -0.36 -14.12
C LEU A 121 -6.58 -1.43 -13.55
N PHE A 122 -7.03 -1.26 -12.30
CA PHE A 122 -7.96 -2.19 -11.65
C PHE A 122 -9.39 -1.92 -12.07
N ASP A 123 -10.10 -2.98 -12.44
CA ASP A 123 -11.52 -2.96 -12.80
C ASP A 123 -12.40 -3.16 -11.56
N TYR A 124 -13.32 -2.23 -11.28
CA TYR A 124 -14.38 -2.39 -10.28
C TYR A 124 -15.78 -2.53 -10.94
N GLY A 125 -15.84 -2.50 -12.27
CA GLY A 125 -17.05 -2.52 -13.10
C GLY A 125 -17.64 -1.14 -13.31
N ASP A 126 -17.98 -0.43 -12.22
CA ASP A 126 -18.61 0.90 -12.32
C ASP A 126 -17.59 2.05 -12.41
N PHE A 127 -16.34 1.77 -12.02
CA PHE A 127 -15.22 2.69 -12.09
C PHE A 127 -13.90 1.93 -12.24
N VAL A 128 -12.83 2.68 -12.55
CA VAL A 128 -11.46 2.17 -12.67
C VAL A 128 -10.59 2.80 -11.60
N THR A 129 -9.66 2.03 -11.06
CA THR A 129 -8.62 2.53 -10.16
C THR A 129 -7.25 2.47 -10.83
N THR A 130 -6.53 3.58 -10.85
CA THR A 130 -5.12 3.57 -11.28
C THR A 130 -4.23 3.18 -10.11
N TYR A 131 -3.24 2.34 -10.38
CA TYR A 131 -2.17 2.00 -9.45
C TYR A 131 -0.82 2.34 -10.07
N GLU A 132 0.03 3.04 -9.32
CA GLU A 132 1.36 3.45 -9.74
C GLU A 132 2.35 3.21 -8.60
N THR A 133 3.43 2.48 -8.85
CA THR A 133 4.51 2.30 -7.87
C THR A 133 5.88 2.35 -8.50
N GLY A 134 6.87 2.82 -7.77
CA GLY A 134 8.25 2.91 -8.24
C GLY A 134 9.23 3.40 -7.18
N HIS A 135 10.51 3.18 -7.45
CA HIS A 135 11.60 3.78 -6.69
C HIS A 135 12.09 5.03 -7.42
N ASP A 136 11.97 6.16 -6.73
CA ASP A 136 12.43 7.46 -7.18
C ASP A 136 13.87 7.73 -6.68
N SER A 137 14.65 8.43 -7.47
CA SER A 137 15.95 8.97 -7.04
C SER A 137 15.79 10.26 -6.23
N VAL A 138 14.60 10.88 -6.26
CA VAL A 138 14.26 12.05 -5.46
C VAL A 138 13.83 11.63 -4.04
N GLY A 139 14.28 12.37 -3.03
CA GLY A 139 13.90 12.16 -1.61
C GLY A 139 12.48 12.61 -1.29
N SER A 140 11.50 12.17 -2.08
CA SER A 140 10.07 12.43 -1.87
C SER A 140 9.35 11.12 -1.54
N PHE A 141 8.31 11.19 -0.72
CA PHE A 141 7.46 10.05 -0.40
C PHE A 141 6.07 10.31 -0.98
N ASP A 142 5.91 10.09 -2.29
CA ASP A 142 4.64 10.31 -2.99
C ASP A 142 3.76 9.07 -2.90
N ALA A 143 3.15 8.91 -1.72
CA ALA A 143 2.32 7.77 -1.37
C ALA A 143 0.93 8.23 -0.95
N HIS A 144 -0.09 7.89 -1.73
CA HIS A 144 -1.46 8.31 -1.43
C HIS A 144 -2.54 7.39 -2.02
N LEU A 145 -3.72 7.41 -1.40
CA LEU A 145 -4.96 6.89 -1.97
C LEU A 145 -5.94 8.04 -2.12
N GLU A 146 -6.57 8.16 -3.28
CA GLU A 146 -7.54 9.23 -3.54
C GLU A 146 -8.76 8.70 -4.27
N VAL A 147 -9.94 9.05 -3.76
CA VAL A 147 -11.23 8.59 -4.25
C VAL A 147 -12.09 9.78 -4.64
N TYR A 148 -12.71 9.67 -5.80
CA TYR A 148 -13.57 10.67 -6.40
C TYR A 148 -14.99 10.11 -6.40
N GLY A 149 -15.89 10.83 -5.73
CA GLY A 149 -17.29 10.74 -6.03
C GLY A 149 -18.24 11.29 -5.01
N ASP A 150 -19.53 11.26 -5.38
CA ASP A 150 -20.60 11.92 -4.64
C ASP A 150 -20.29 13.42 -4.38
N GLY A 151 -19.69 14.09 -5.39
CA GLY A 151 -19.30 15.50 -5.33
C GLY A 151 -18.09 15.78 -4.42
N LYS A 152 -17.35 14.76 -3.99
CA LYS A 152 -16.20 14.86 -3.08
C LYS A 152 -14.95 14.25 -3.68
N ARG A 153 -13.81 14.73 -3.21
CA ARG A 153 -12.50 14.07 -3.35
C ARG A 153 -11.98 13.78 -1.96
N VAL A 154 -11.66 12.53 -1.69
CA VAL A 154 -11.17 12.05 -0.41
C VAL A 154 -9.79 11.45 -0.62
N ARG A 155 -8.78 12.08 -0.05
CA ARG A 155 -7.38 11.75 -0.24
C ARG A 155 -6.70 11.45 1.09
N VAL A 156 -5.96 10.36 1.16
CA VAL A 156 -5.08 10.04 2.29
C VAL A 156 -3.65 10.09 1.80
N ASP A 157 -2.87 11.02 2.35
CA ASP A 157 -1.44 11.17 2.06
C ASP A 157 -0.62 10.52 3.17
N TYR A 158 0.32 9.68 2.78
CA TYR A 158 1.32 9.07 3.65
C TYR A 158 2.66 9.75 3.43
N ASP A 159 3.38 9.99 4.53
CA ASP A 159 4.75 10.45 4.49
C ASP A 159 5.71 9.29 4.80
N THR A 160 7.01 9.55 4.67
CA THR A 160 8.06 8.57 4.88
C THR A 160 7.97 7.97 6.30
N PRO A 161 7.90 6.62 6.42
CA PRO A 161 7.84 5.97 7.72
C PRO A 161 9.19 6.01 8.45
N TYR A 162 10.24 6.50 7.81
CA TYR A 162 11.60 6.54 8.36
C TYR A 162 11.87 7.74 9.26
N VAL A 163 10.97 8.73 9.28
CA VAL A 163 11.07 9.91 10.16
C VAL A 163 9.89 9.89 11.12
N LYS A 164 10.19 9.79 12.42
CA LYS A 164 9.16 9.68 13.45
C LYS A 164 8.37 10.98 13.56
N GLY A 165 7.05 10.86 13.67
CA GLY A 165 6.15 12.00 13.87
C GLY A 165 5.82 12.77 12.60
N LEU A 166 6.18 12.27 11.41
CA LEU A 166 5.59 12.79 10.18
C LEU A 166 4.13 12.34 10.08
N PRO A 167 3.20 13.28 9.82
CA PRO A 167 1.78 12.99 9.91
C PRO A 167 1.25 12.31 8.65
N ILE A 168 0.26 11.45 8.84
CA ILE A 168 -0.61 10.98 7.76
C ILE A 168 -1.84 11.89 7.76
N THR A 169 -2.17 12.48 6.61
CA THR A 169 -3.26 13.46 6.50
C THR A 169 -4.41 12.94 5.65
N LEU A 170 -5.61 13.38 5.98
CA LEU A 170 -6.83 13.19 5.20
C LEU A 170 -7.24 14.53 4.61
N THR A 171 -7.25 14.66 3.29
CA THR A 171 -7.77 15.83 2.59
C THR A 171 -9.14 15.52 2.02
N ILE A 172 -10.12 16.39 2.31
CA ILE A 172 -11.47 16.32 1.76
C ILE A 172 -11.72 17.61 0.98
N ALA A 173 -11.96 17.49 -0.32
CA ALA A 173 -12.34 18.60 -1.18
C ALA A 173 -13.75 18.39 -1.74
N GLU A 174 -14.59 19.41 -1.67
CA GLU A 174 -15.96 19.40 -2.14
C GLU A 174 -16.43 20.84 -2.42
N ASN A 175 -17.62 21.00 -3.00
CA ASN A 175 -18.26 22.31 -3.08
C ASN A 175 -19.24 22.47 -1.90
N ASP A 176 -19.29 23.66 -1.31
CA ASP A 176 -20.31 23.98 -0.32
C ASP A 176 -21.69 24.22 -0.98
N ALA A 177 -22.70 24.54 -0.17
CA ALA A 177 -24.07 24.78 -0.65
C ALA A 177 -24.19 25.97 -1.63
N SER A 178 -23.22 26.88 -1.67
CA SER A 178 -23.17 28.00 -2.62
C SER A 178 -22.46 27.64 -3.93
N GLY A 179 -21.81 26.48 -4.00
CA GLY A 179 -20.99 26.04 -5.13
C GLY A 179 -19.53 26.46 -5.02
N ALA A 180 -19.10 27.06 -3.91
CA ALA A 180 -17.71 27.44 -3.70
C ALA A 180 -16.87 26.20 -3.35
N TYR A 181 -15.66 26.11 -3.90
CA TYR A 181 -14.70 25.06 -3.56
C TYR A 181 -14.24 25.21 -2.12
N VAL A 182 -14.35 24.12 -1.35
CA VAL A 182 -13.88 24.01 0.02
C VAL A 182 -12.98 22.80 0.15
N GLU A 183 -11.83 23.00 0.76
CA GLU A 183 -10.87 21.94 1.08
C GLU A 183 -10.55 21.93 2.57
N ARG A 184 -10.52 20.73 3.15
CA ARG A 184 -10.17 20.50 4.55
C ARG A 184 -9.04 19.50 4.62
N VAL A 185 -7.93 19.88 5.25
CA VAL A 185 -6.82 18.98 5.57
C VAL A 185 -6.90 18.61 7.05
N ILE A 186 -7.11 17.33 7.31
CA ILE A 186 -7.33 16.77 8.63
C ILE A 186 -6.10 15.94 9.01
N ARG A 187 -5.52 16.25 10.17
CA ARG A 187 -4.46 15.48 10.81
C ARG A 187 -4.97 14.98 12.16
N PRO A 188 -5.51 13.74 12.23
CA PRO A 188 -6.12 13.27 13.47
C PRO A 188 -5.11 13.06 14.61
N THR A 189 -3.87 12.72 14.27
CA THR A 189 -2.81 12.43 15.26
C THR A 189 -1.42 12.55 14.62
N TYR A 190 -0.40 12.70 15.47
CA TYR A 190 1.02 12.53 15.13
C TYR A 190 1.55 11.13 15.48
N GLU A 191 0.73 10.32 16.17
CA GLU A 191 1.05 8.92 16.46
C GLU A 191 1.13 8.14 15.15
N ASP A 192 2.25 7.46 14.94
CA ASP A 192 2.51 6.76 13.69
C ASP A 192 1.61 5.50 13.57
N CYS A 193 1.36 5.10 12.33
CA CYS A 193 0.47 3.97 12.04
C CYS A 193 1.00 2.60 12.50
N TYR A 194 2.29 2.46 12.83
CA TYR A 194 2.80 1.24 13.46
C TYR A 194 2.44 1.20 14.94
N THR A 195 2.56 2.32 15.65
CA THR A 195 2.11 2.41 17.05
C THR A 195 0.61 2.10 17.17
N LEU A 196 -0.22 2.68 16.31
CA LEU A 196 -1.66 2.36 16.23
C LEU A 196 -1.93 0.87 15.91
N GLN A 197 -1.12 0.28 15.02
CA GLN A 197 -1.21 -1.15 14.71
C GLN A 197 -0.88 -2.03 15.92
N TYR A 198 0.14 -1.68 16.71
CA TYR A 198 0.50 -2.43 17.91
C TYR A 198 -0.53 -2.31 19.03
N GLN A 199 -1.17 -1.16 19.18
CA GLN A 199 -2.30 -1.00 20.10
C GLN A 199 -3.48 -1.89 19.68
N ALA A 200 -3.81 -1.91 18.38
CA ALA A 200 -4.85 -2.80 17.87
C ALA A 200 -4.50 -4.30 18.06
N LEU A 201 -3.22 -4.67 17.90
CA LEU A 201 -2.74 -6.02 18.20
C LEU A 201 -2.91 -6.36 19.69
N HIS A 202 -2.50 -5.44 20.57
CA HIS A 202 -2.69 -5.59 22.01
C HIS A 202 -4.18 -5.82 22.34
N ASP A 203 -5.07 -4.98 21.83
CA ASP A 203 -6.51 -5.10 22.09
C ASP A 203 -7.07 -6.43 21.57
N ALA A 204 -6.63 -6.91 20.40
CA ALA A 204 -7.03 -8.20 19.88
C ALA A 204 -6.57 -9.37 20.79
N ILE A 205 -5.34 -9.33 21.31
CA ILE A 205 -4.82 -10.33 22.25
C ILE A 205 -5.64 -10.38 23.54
N PHE A 206 -6.07 -9.22 24.04
CA PHE A 206 -6.88 -9.12 25.26
C PHE A 206 -8.39 -9.24 25.02
N GLY A 207 -8.83 -9.61 23.81
CA GLY A 207 -10.24 -9.80 23.48
C GLY A 207 -11.08 -8.51 23.48
N LYS A 208 -10.44 -7.35 23.33
CA LYS A 208 -11.07 -6.01 23.31
C LYS A 208 -11.33 -5.49 21.88
N GLY A 209 -10.89 -6.21 20.87
CA GLY A 209 -11.05 -5.83 19.47
C GLY A 209 -10.86 -7.00 18.51
N PRO A 210 -11.20 -6.82 17.21
CA PRO A 210 -11.03 -7.85 16.20
C PRO A 210 -9.56 -7.97 15.77
N VAL A 211 -9.19 -9.15 15.26
CA VAL A 211 -7.97 -9.31 14.47
C VAL A 211 -8.26 -8.79 13.05
N LYS A 212 -7.88 -7.54 12.76
CA LYS A 212 -8.21 -6.87 11.48
C LYS A 212 -7.44 -7.42 10.26
N CYS A 213 -6.17 -7.77 10.44
CA CYS A 213 -5.31 -8.30 9.37
C CYS A 213 -5.00 -9.79 9.62
N THR A 214 -5.96 -10.67 9.31
CA THR A 214 -5.83 -12.12 9.50
C THR A 214 -4.97 -12.78 8.39
N PRO A 215 -4.58 -14.06 8.53
CA PRO A 215 -3.95 -14.79 7.43
C PRO A 215 -4.81 -14.88 6.16
N GLU A 216 -6.13 -15.02 6.30
CA GLU A 216 -7.08 -15.06 5.17
C GLU A 216 -7.11 -13.72 4.44
N ASP A 217 -7.01 -12.63 5.19
CA ASP A 217 -6.87 -11.27 4.67
C ASP A 217 -5.55 -11.09 3.93
N ALA A 218 -4.41 -11.57 4.48
CA ALA A 218 -3.14 -11.57 3.77
C ALA A 218 -3.17 -12.42 2.47
N ALA A 219 -3.92 -13.50 2.43
CA ALA A 219 -4.10 -14.29 1.21
C ALA A 219 -4.87 -13.53 0.11
N GLN A 220 -5.74 -12.57 0.47
CA GLN A 220 -6.39 -11.71 -0.52
C GLN A 220 -5.38 -10.76 -1.17
N GLU A 221 -4.37 -10.31 -0.43
CA GLU A 221 -3.29 -9.48 -0.98
C GLU A 221 -2.50 -10.22 -2.06
N LEU A 222 -2.17 -11.48 -1.80
CA LEU A 222 -1.51 -12.33 -2.80
C LEU A 222 -2.38 -12.54 -4.05
N ARG A 223 -3.71 -12.60 -3.89
CA ARG A 223 -4.64 -12.65 -5.04
C ARG A 223 -4.62 -11.36 -5.84
N THR A 224 -4.69 -10.20 -5.19
CA THR A 224 -4.63 -8.90 -5.89
C THR A 224 -3.28 -8.71 -6.59
N ILE A 225 -2.17 -9.10 -5.97
CA ILE A 225 -0.84 -9.11 -6.59
C ILE A 225 -0.81 -10.06 -7.79
N GLY A 226 -1.42 -11.24 -7.67
CA GLY A 226 -1.57 -12.20 -8.76
C GLY A 226 -2.25 -11.60 -9.99
N LEU A 227 -3.34 -10.84 -9.82
CA LEU A 227 -4.01 -10.15 -10.93
C LEU A 227 -3.08 -9.19 -11.68
N VAL A 228 -2.22 -8.46 -10.96
CA VAL A 228 -1.24 -7.54 -11.57
C VAL A 228 -0.15 -8.33 -12.28
N MET A 229 0.37 -9.40 -11.67
CA MET A 229 1.38 -10.26 -12.29
C MET A 229 0.85 -10.91 -13.57
N ASP A 230 -0.39 -11.39 -13.56
CA ASP A 230 -1.04 -11.99 -14.73
C ASP A 230 -1.24 -10.97 -15.86
N ALA A 231 -1.53 -9.71 -15.54
CA ALA A 231 -1.64 -8.65 -16.53
C ALA A 231 -0.29 -8.20 -17.10
N ILE A 232 0.79 -8.19 -16.29
CA ILE A 232 2.15 -7.81 -16.74
C ILE A 232 2.78 -8.94 -17.56
N THR A 233 2.61 -10.19 -17.13
CA THR A 233 3.21 -11.37 -17.76
C THR A 233 2.19 -12.50 -17.69
N PRO A 234 1.32 -12.64 -18.70
CA PRO A 234 0.34 -13.71 -18.77
C PRO A 234 0.97 -15.10 -18.55
N PRO A 235 0.24 -16.04 -17.90
CA PRO A 235 0.78 -17.35 -17.52
C PRO A 235 1.19 -18.21 -18.71
#